data_AF-A0AAU9TEY9-F1
#
_entry.id   AF-A0AAU9TEY9-F1
#
_cell.length_a   1.000
_cell.length_b   1.000
_cell.length_c   1.000
_cell.angle_alpha   90.00
_cell.angle_beta   90.00
_cell.angle_gamma   90.00
#
_symmetry.space_group_name_H-M   'P 1'
#
loop_
_entity.id
_entity.type
_entity.pdbx_description
1 polymer ?
#
loop_
_entity_poly.entity_id
_entity_poly.type
_entity_poly.pdbx_seq_one_letter_code
_entity_poly.pdbx_strand_id
1 'polypeptide(L)'
;MEEVDEEIIHNLKSDCEIIAVRRLKRLNDKGEWINSETIRLTFKSSTVPSFVYGFGCKFKVEKYIIPVSQFSNCWKFGHLSRSCTIKTPICPKCGDNHNNCETDNFKCVNCKRPHMVLYKKCPIFLKEKEIREIMSEKNCNYRNAMKLFAANKNKQNHIQEEVIEDQRINFQQSNTLNIQKDGRSYRDVVVEADVHQNMSTEEDEEDHVHQCLESQTNRTMIKSGKKKKAIKKGKDQSHQRQATIAKDIEAQSKENRSGCSRTSESKSFFNIFKKVKEIVQSDNNLENKLKLIWNLLVQEFWLFIKNFVQNGDICKTIFSFLLNG
;
A
#
# COMPACT_ATOMS: atom_id res chain seq x y z
N MET A 1 0.77 17.12 -17.21
CA MET A 1 -0.44 17.56 -16.51
C MET A 1 -1.40 16.43 -16.72
N GLU A 2 -1.64 15.61 -15.69
CA GLU A 2 -2.68 14.59 -15.79
C GLU A 2 -3.99 15.34 -15.78
N GLU A 3 -4.79 15.18 -16.84
CA GLU A 3 -6.17 15.67 -16.87
C GLU A 3 -6.86 15.15 -15.61
N VAL A 4 -7.17 16.07 -14.72
CA VAL A 4 -8.16 15.81 -13.69
C VAL A 4 -9.43 15.66 -14.49
N ASP A 5 -10.02 14.47 -14.47
CA ASP A 5 -11.34 14.24 -15.03
C ASP A 5 -12.35 14.99 -14.14
N GLU A 6 -12.40 16.32 -14.23
CA GLU A 6 -13.27 17.20 -13.42
C GLU A 6 -14.74 16.79 -13.56
N GLU A 7 -15.09 16.28 -14.74
CA GLU A 7 -16.39 15.66 -15.03
C GLU A 7 -16.70 14.47 -14.11
N ILE A 8 -15.70 13.64 -13.78
CA ILE A 8 -15.89 12.49 -12.88
C ILE A 8 -16.13 12.97 -11.46
N ILE A 9 -15.40 13.99 -11.01
CA ILE A 9 -15.57 14.54 -9.66
C ILE A 9 -17.01 15.06 -9.49
N HIS A 10 -17.52 15.79 -10.48
CA HIS A 10 -18.87 16.37 -10.42
C HIS A 10 -19.99 15.32 -10.40
N ASN A 11 -19.79 14.18 -11.06
CA ASN A 11 -20.80 13.13 -11.18
C ASN A 11 -20.73 12.06 -10.06
N LEU A 12 -19.67 12.06 -9.25
CA LEU A 12 -19.53 11.13 -8.13
C LEU A 12 -20.14 11.71 -6.84
N LYS A 13 -20.92 10.88 -6.16
CA LYS A 13 -21.56 11.14 -4.86
C LYS A 13 -21.11 10.08 -3.87
N SER A 14 -20.76 10.51 -2.67
CA SER A 14 -20.17 9.68 -1.63
C SER A 14 -20.56 10.22 -0.26
N ASP A 15 -20.66 9.34 0.74
CA ASP A 15 -20.90 9.72 2.14
C ASP A 15 -19.73 10.53 2.72
N CYS A 16 -18.56 10.47 2.07
CA CYS A 16 -17.36 11.22 2.41
C CYS A 16 -16.98 12.17 1.28
N GLU A 17 -16.55 13.39 1.62
CA GLU A 17 -16.02 14.40 0.69
C GLU A 17 -14.83 13.84 -0.11
N ILE A 18 -14.87 13.94 -1.44
CA ILE A 18 -13.82 13.50 -2.35
C ILE A 18 -12.86 14.67 -2.56
N ILE A 19 -11.59 14.52 -2.16
CA ILE A 19 -10.54 15.53 -2.30
C ILE A 19 -9.87 15.44 -3.67
N ALA A 20 -9.62 14.23 -4.14
CA ALA A 20 -8.87 14.00 -5.37
C ALA A 20 -9.33 12.73 -6.08
N VAL A 21 -9.30 12.80 -7.40
CA VAL A 21 -9.59 11.68 -8.30
C VAL A 21 -8.40 11.52 -9.23
N ARG A 22 -7.92 10.29 -9.37
CA ARG A 22 -6.83 9.96 -10.28
C ARG A 22 -7.14 8.68 -11.02
N ARG A 23 -7.23 8.76 -12.34
CA ARG A 23 -7.35 7.57 -13.19
C ARG A 23 -6.06 6.77 -13.16
N LEU A 24 -6.17 5.46 -12.93
CA LEU A 24 -5.01 4.56 -12.99
C LEU A 24 -4.69 4.21 -14.43
N LYS A 25 -3.42 3.90 -14.70
CA LYS A 25 -2.98 3.43 -16.02
C LYS A 25 -2.63 1.96 -15.95
N ARG A 26 -2.81 1.27 -17.08
CA ARG A 26 -2.40 -0.12 -17.30
C ARG A 26 -1.62 -0.22 -18.60
N LEU A 27 -0.80 -1.26 -18.72
CA LEU A 27 -0.18 -1.62 -19.99
C LEU A 27 -1.19 -2.38 -20.85
N ASN A 28 -1.24 -2.07 -22.14
CA ASN A 28 -1.93 -2.90 -23.13
C ASN A 28 -1.02 -4.06 -23.60
N ASP A 29 -1.55 -4.97 -24.42
CA ASP A 29 -0.79 -6.11 -24.96
C ASP A 29 0.38 -5.67 -25.86
N LYS A 30 0.35 -4.43 -26.36
CA LYS A 30 1.40 -3.80 -27.15
C LYS A 30 2.47 -3.10 -26.29
N GLY A 31 2.35 -3.11 -24.97
CA GLY A 31 3.30 -2.47 -24.05
C GLY A 31 3.13 -0.96 -23.89
N GLU A 32 2.00 -0.39 -24.32
CA GLU A 32 1.69 1.04 -24.22
C GLU A 32 0.86 1.32 -22.96
N TRP A 33 1.14 2.45 -22.30
CA TRP A 33 0.38 2.90 -21.13
C TRP A 33 -0.95 3.53 -21.54
N ILE A 34 -2.04 2.82 -21.27
CA ILE A 34 -3.40 3.28 -21.50
C ILE A 34 -4.14 3.54 -20.19
N ASN A 35 -5.18 4.36 -20.28
CA ASN A 35 -6.07 4.61 -19.16
C ASN A 35 -6.82 3.33 -18.77
N SER A 36 -6.84 3.04 -17.46
CA SER A 36 -7.68 1.99 -16.89
C SER A 36 -9.08 2.53 -16.61
N GLU A 37 -10.04 1.62 -16.53
CA GLU A 37 -11.37 1.89 -15.99
C GLU A 37 -11.34 2.14 -14.48
N THR A 38 -10.27 1.68 -13.81
CA THR A 38 -10.09 1.89 -12.37
C THR A 38 -9.62 3.31 -12.06
N ILE A 39 -10.32 3.95 -11.13
CA ILE A 39 -9.95 5.26 -10.58
C ILE A 39 -9.55 5.12 -9.10
N ARG A 40 -8.60 5.95 -8.66
CA ARG A 40 -8.23 6.11 -7.26
C ARG A 40 -8.87 7.36 -6.71
N LEU A 41 -9.65 7.20 -5.66
CA LEU A 41 -10.31 8.28 -4.93
C LEU A 41 -9.56 8.57 -3.63
N THR A 42 -9.39 9.85 -3.31
CA THR A 42 -8.91 10.32 -2.01
C THR A 42 -10.07 10.97 -1.27
N PHE A 43 -10.42 10.46 -0.09
CA PHE A 43 -11.50 10.99 0.72
C PHE A 43 -10.97 11.83 1.89
N LYS A 44 -11.70 12.87 2.26
CA LYS A 44 -11.45 13.66 3.48
C LYS A 44 -12.08 12.98 4.69
N SER A 45 -11.61 11.78 5.00
CA SER A 45 -12.14 10.98 6.11
C SER A 45 -11.07 10.05 6.68
N SER A 46 -11.23 9.67 7.94
CA SER A 46 -10.42 8.63 8.57
C SER A 46 -10.84 7.22 8.13
N THR A 47 -12.08 7.06 7.67
CA THR A 47 -12.66 5.80 7.22
C THR A 47 -13.01 5.86 5.73
N VAL A 48 -12.84 4.73 5.04
CA VAL A 48 -13.18 4.61 3.62
C VAL A 48 -14.67 4.20 3.50
N PRO A 49 -15.50 4.91 2.72
CA PRO A 49 -16.89 4.52 2.49
C PRO A 49 -16.94 3.17 1.76
N SER A 50 -18.01 2.38 1.97
CA SER A 50 -18.13 1.07 1.28
C SER A 50 -18.51 1.21 -0.19
N PHE A 51 -19.20 2.30 -0.55
CA PHE A 51 -19.71 2.54 -1.89
C PHE A 51 -19.59 4.02 -2.27
N VAL A 52 -19.50 4.25 -3.58
CA VAL A 52 -19.63 5.56 -4.21
C VAL A 52 -20.66 5.42 -5.33
N TYR A 53 -21.45 6.46 -5.54
CA TYR A 53 -22.51 6.49 -6.55
C TYR A 53 -22.14 7.47 -7.65
N GLY A 54 -22.40 7.15 -8.90
CA GLY A 54 -22.17 8.08 -10.00
C GLY A 54 -22.61 7.48 -11.32
N PHE A 55 -22.96 8.31 -12.28
CA PHE A 55 -23.44 7.86 -13.60
C PHE A 55 -24.63 6.87 -13.50
N GLY A 56 -25.48 7.04 -12.47
CA GLY A 56 -26.60 6.11 -12.19
C GLY A 56 -26.20 4.75 -11.62
N CYS A 57 -24.91 4.51 -11.35
CA CYS A 57 -24.36 3.24 -10.89
C CYS A 57 -23.86 3.31 -9.44
N LYS A 58 -23.79 2.14 -8.80
CA LYS A 58 -23.20 1.94 -7.46
C LYS A 58 -21.87 1.22 -7.59
N PHE A 59 -20.78 1.86 -7.16
CA PHE A 59 -19.43 1.32 -7.21
C PHE A 59 -18.97 0.91 -5.82
N LYS A 60 -18.49 -0.33 -5.67
CA LYS A 60 -17.85 -0.78 -4.44
C LYS A 60 -16.47 -0.13 -4.32
N VAL A 61 -16.15 0.41 -3.16
CA VAL A 61 -14.84 0.99 -2.88
C VAL A 61 -13.95 -0.04 -2.21
N GLU A 62 -12.72 -0.16 -2.71
CA GLU A 62 -11.70 -1.01 -2.13
C GLU A 62 -10.52 -0.17 -1.64
N LYS A 63 -9.88 -0.62 -0.57
CA LYS A 63 -8.73 0.08 -0.01
C LYS A 63 -7.58 0.02 -1.01
N TYR A 64 -6.99 1.18 -1.30
CA TYR A 64 -5.82 1.24 -2.17
C TYR A 64 -4.57 0.82 -1.40
N ILE A 65 -3.96 -0.29 -1.82
CA ILE A 65 -2.63 -0.70 -1.34
C ILE A 65 -1.60 -0.11 -2.28
N ILE A 66 -0.71 0.73 -1.73
CA ILE A 66 0.37 1.31 -2.50
C ILE A 66 1.26 0.17 -3.05
N PRO A 67 1.62 0.16 -4.34
CA PRO A 67 2.50 -0.86 -4.86
C PRO A 67 3.90 -0.77 -4.23
N VAL A 68 4.54 -1.91 -4.01
CA VAL A 68 5.95 -1.97 -3.60
C VAL A 68 6.81 -1.66 -4.83
N SER A 69 7.17 -0.39 -4.99
CA SER A 69 8.05 0.08 -6.05
C SER A 69 9.52 0.07 -5.62
N GLN A 70 10.39 -0.15 -6.60
CA GLN A 70 11.84 -0.02 -6.49
C GLN A 70 12.27 1.06 -7.48
N PHE A 71 13.31 1.82 -7.14
CA PHE A 71 13.91 2.74 -8.10
C PHE A 71 14.95 1.98 -8.94
N SER A 72 14.82 2.02 -10.27
CA SER A 72 15.63 1.22 -11.19
C SER A 72 17.13 1.50 -11.13
N ASN A 73 17.56 2.66 -10.63
CA ASN A 73 18.98 2.97 -10.51
C ASN A 73 19.66 2.17 -9.38
N CYS A 74 18.97 1.90 -8.27
CA CYS A 74 19.58 1.28 -7.10
C CYS A 74 18.86 0.04 -6.57
N TRP A 75 17.66 -0.23 -7.10
CA TRP A 75 16.76 -1.33 -6.73
C TRP A 75 16.37 -1.41 -5.25
N LYS A 76 16.60 -0.34 -4.48
CA LYS A 76 16.16 -0.22 -3.09
C LYS A 76 14.72 0.28 -3.03
N PHE A 77 14.05 -0.07 -1.94
CA PHE A 77 12.68 0.36 -1.66
C PHE A 77 12.63 1.73 -0.98
N GLY A 78 11.44 2.34 -0.95
CA GLY A 78 11.11 3.39 0.03
C GLY A 78 11.67 4.78 -0.22
N HIS A 79 12.16 5.08 -1.42
CA HIS A 79 12.63 6.42 -1.78
C HIS A 79 12.27 6.79 -3.22
N LEU A 80 12.24 8.09 -3.50
CA LEU A 80 11.98 8.64 -4.81
C LEU A 80 13.29 8.79 -5.57
N SER A 81 13.21 8.94 -6.90
CA SER A 81 14.39 9.11 -7.75
C SER A 81 15.32 10.24 -7.27
N ARG A 82 14.76 11.36 -6.80
CA ARG A 82 15.53 12.54 -6.37
C ARG A 82 16.14 12.43 -4.99
N SER A 83 15.63 11.52 -4.16
CA SER A 83 16.24 11.17 -2.88
C SER A 83 17.19 9.98 -2.98
N CYS A 84 17.42 9.45 -4.18
CA CYS A 84 18.42 8.41 -4.40
C CYS A 84 19.83 9.00 -4.31
N THR A 85 20.61 8.54 -3.34
CA THR A 85 22.02 8.95 -3.17
C THR A 85 22.95 8.24 -4.15
N ILE A 86 22.52 7.11 -4.70
CA ILE A 86 23.30 6.29 -5.63
C ILE A 86 23.19 6.92 -7.03
N LYS A 87 24.33 7.37 -7.57
CA LYS A 87 24.44 7.97 -8.90
C LYS A 87 24.67 6.91 -9.98
N THR A 88 25.47 5.90 -9.69
CA THR A 88 25.78 4.81 -10.62
C THR A 88 24.70 3.73 -10.57
N PRO A 89 24.23 3.25 -11.74
CA PRO A 89 23.24 2.19 -11.79
C PRO A 89 23.80 0.90 -11.18
N ILE A 90 22.96 0.22 -10.40
CA ILE A 90 23.25 -1.07 -9.79
C ILE A 90 22.64 -2.16 -10.66
N CYS A 91 23.37 -3.25 -10.87
CA CYS A 91 22.86 -4.38 -11.64
C CYS A 91 21.77 -5.13 -10.86
N PRO A 92 20.59 -5.41 -11.47
CA PRO A 92 19.53 -6.18 -10.79
C PRO A 92 19.88 -7.67 -10.56
N LYS A 93 20.92 -8.19 -11.23
CA LYS A 93 21.35 -9.59 -11.18
C LYS A 93 22.38 -9.83 -10.07
N CYS A 94 23.52 -9.15 -10.12
CA CYS A 94 24.63 -9.34 -9.16
C CYS A 94 24.74 -8.25 -8.08
N GLY A 95 24.12 -7.09 -8.29
CA GLY A 95 24.16 -5.98 -7.34
C GLY A 95 25.41 -5.11 -7.37
N ASP A 96 26.26 -5.23 -8.40
CA ASP A 96 27.45 -4.41 -8.60
C ASP A 96 27.17 -3.15 -9.44
N ASN A 97 28.15 -2.24 -9.51
CA ASN A 97 28.03 -0.90 -10.12
C ASN A 97 28.13 -0.94 -11.66
N HIS A 98 27.12 -1.51 -12.31
CA HIS A 98 26.93 -1.47 -13.76
C HIS A 98 25.46 -1.73 -14.12
N ASN A 99 25.06 -1.44 -15.37
CA ASN A 99 23.67 -1.58 -15.81
C ASN A 99 23.17 -3.03 -15.85
N ASN A 100 23.95 -3.92 -16.47
CA ASN A 100 23.59 -5.32 -16.68
C ASN A 100 24.87 -6.17 -16.77
N CYS A 101 24.77 -7.45 -16.44
CA CYS A 101 25.81 -8.46 -16.68
C CYS A 101 25.20 -9.75 -17.18
N GLU A 102 26.06 -10.59 -17.73
CA GLU A 102 25.83 -12.01 -17.97
C GLU A 102 26.44 -12.75 -16.78
N THR A 103 25.59 -13.16 -15.84
CA THR A 103 26.00 -13.83 -14.61
C THR A 103 24.87 -14.74 -14.16
N ASP A 104 25.20 -15.99 -13.88
CA ASP A 104 24.28 -16.99 -13.32
C ASP A 104 24.25 -16.95 -11.78
N ASN A 105 25.27 -16.35 -11.18
CA ASN A 105 25.37 -16.12 -9.74
C ASN A 105 24.59 -14.87 -9.31
N PHE A 106 23.29 -15.01 -9.10
CA PHE A 106 22.45 -13.90 -8.65
C PHE A 106 22.74 -13.50 -7.20
N LYS A 107 22.62 -12.21 -6.89
CA LYS A 107 22.75 -11.67 -5.54
C LYS A 107 21.81 -10.49 -5.35
N CYS A 108 20.82 -10.66 -4.48
CA CYS A 108 19.85 -9.61 -4.22
C CYS A 108 20.47 -8.44 -3.45
N VAL A 109 20.33 -7.21 -3.97
CA VAL A 109 20.83 -5.99 -3.29
C VAL A 109 20.21 -5.79 -1.90
N ASN A 110 18.95 -6.21 -1.72
CA ASN A 110 18.16 -5.95 -0.51
C ASN A 110 18.36 -7.01 0.59
N CYS A 111 18.32 -8.30 0.24
CA CYS A 111 18.42 -9.39 1.23
C CYS A 111 19.72 -10.21 1.16
N LYS A 112 20.57 -9.95 0.15
CA LYS A 112 21.87 -10.62 -0.08
C LYS A 112 21.78 -12.13 -0.38
N ARG A 113 20.58 -12.67 -0.66
CA ARG A 113 20.35 -14.08 -1.03
C ARG A 113 20.51 -14.33 -2.54
N PRO A 114 20.68 -15.59 -2.99
CA PRO A 114 20.94 -15.95 -4.38
C PRO A 114 19.67 -15.88 -5.25
N HIS A 115 19.22 -14.67 -5.55
CA HIS A 115 18.14 -14.41 -6.49
C HIS A 115 18.21 -12.98 -7.02
N MET A 116 17.59 -12.72 -8.18
CA MET A 116 17.48 -11.36 -8.73
C MET A 116 16.71 -10.42 -7.79
N VAL A 117 17.00 -9.12 -7.87
CA VAL A 117 16.37 -8.11 -6.99
C VAL A 117 14.84 -7.97 -7.16
N LEU A 118 14.32 -8.33 -8.33
CA LEU A 118 12.90 -8.28 -8.68
C LEU A 118 12.09 -9.48 -8.19
N TYR A 119 12.75 -10.47 -7.59
CA TYR A 119 12.11 -11.70 -7.14
C TYR A 119 11.03 -11.44 -6.07
N LYS A 120 9.78 -11.84 -6.37
CA LYS A 120 8.60 -11.53 -5.55
C LYS A 120 8.52 -12.31 -4.24
N LYS A 121 9.30 -13.39 -4.08
CA LYS A 121 9.42 -14.13 -2.82
C LYS A 121 10.62 -13.67 -1.96
N CYS A 122 11.26 -12.55 -2.32
CA CYS A 122 12.31 -11.95 -1.49
C CYS A 122 11.74 -11.57 -0.11
N PRO A 123 12.39 -11.94 1.01
CA PRO A 123 11.88 -11.66 2.35
C PRO A 123 11.73 -10.16 2.63
N ILE A 124 12.60 -9.32 2.07
CA ILE A 124 12.51 -7.86 2.21
C ILE A 124 11.35 -7.31 1.38
N PHE A 125 11.10 -7.86 0.19
CA PHE A 125 9.93 -7.47 -0.61
C PHE A 125 8.61 -7.82 0.11
N LEU A 126 8.53 -9.03 0.69
CA LEU A 126 7.35 -9.47 1.44
C LEU A 126 7.11 -8.58 2.66
N LYS A 127 8.16 -8.25 3.42
CA LYS A 127 8.09 -7.27 4.52
C LYS A 127 7.55 -5.93 4.05
N GLU A 128 8.07 -5.38 2.96
CA GLU A 128 7.63 -4.10 2.39
C GLU A 128 6.17 -4.13 1.89
N LYS A 129 5.72 -5.29 1.39
CA LYS A 129 4.33 -5.51 0.98
C LYS A 129 3.40 -5.48 2.19
N GLU A 130 3.72 -6.24 3.23
CA GLU A 130 2.93 -6.30 4.47
C GLU A 130 2.86 -4.93 5.17
N ILE A 131 3.96 -4.17 5.22
CA ILE A 131 3.95 -2.82 5.77
C ILE A 131 2.95 -1.92 5.01
N ARG A 132 2.89 -2.00 3.68
CA ARG A 132 1.94 -1.20 2.88
C ARG A 132 0.49 -1.67 3.04
N GLU A 133 0.27 -2.97 3.24
CA GLU A 133 -1.04 -3.51 3.61
C GLU A 133 -1.48 -2.93 4.97
N ILE A 134 -0.62 -2.91 5.98
CA ILE A 134 -0.90 -2.30 7.29
C ILE A 134 -1.17 -0.79 7.15
N MET A 135 -0.38 -0.07 6.33
CA MET A 135 -0.62 1.36 6.07
C MET A 135 -2.03 1.59 5.51
N SER A 136 -2.45 0.79 4.54
CA SER A 136 -3.77 0.87 3.93
C SER A 136 -4.89 0.46 4.90
N GLU A 137 -4.66 -0.60 5.68
CA GLU A 137 -5.67 -1.13 6.59
C GLU A 137 -5.94 -0.19 7.76
N LYS A 138 -4.88 0.34 8.38
CA LYS A 138 -4.93 1.19 9.59
C LYS A 138 -4.90 2.69 9.28
N ASN A 139 -4.83 3.07 8.00
CA ASN A 139 -4.71 4.46 7.55
C ASN A 139 -3.61 5.22 8.31
N CYS A 140 -2.38 4.72 8.24
CA CYS A 140 -1.24 5.29 8.98
C CYS A 140 0.01 5.43 8.11
N ASN A 141 0.93 6.30 8.54
CA ASN A 141 2.20 6.50 7.85
C ASN A 141 3.13 5.27 7.98
N TYR A 142 4.15 5.22 7.13
CA TYR A 142 5.09 4.10 7.06
C TYR A 142 5.78 3.81 8.40
N ARG A 143 6.17 4.85 9.17
CA ARG A 143 6.84 4.68 10.47
C ARG A 143 5.93 3.98 11.48
N ASN A 144 4.65 4.35 11.54
CA ASN A 144 3.69 3.72 12.43
C ASN A 144 3.37 2.28 11.97
N ALA A 145 3.20 2.06 10.68
CA ALA A 145 3.00 0.73 10.11
C ALA A 145 4.18 -0.21 10.40
N MET A 146 5.42 0.30 10.35
CA MET A 146 6.62 -0.47 10.68
C MET A 146 6.64 -0.92 12.15
N LYS A 147 6.18 -0.08 13.08
CA LYS A 147 6.02 -0.45 14.50
C LYS A 147 4.98 -1.55 14.68
N LEU A 148 3.84 -1.43 13.99
CA LEU A 148 2.78 -2.43 14.02
C LEU A 148 3.23 -3.76 13.42
N PHE A 149 3.96 -3.73 12.31
CA PHE A 149 4.58 -4.91 11.71
C PHE A 149 5.48 -5.64 12.71
N ALA A 150 6.37 -4.92 13.39
CA ALA A 150 7.25 -5.51 14.40
C ALA A 150 6.45 -6.13 15.58
N ALA A 151 5.42 -5.43 16.06
CA ALA A 151 4.57 -5.93 17.13
C ALA A 151 3.79 -7.20 16.72
N ASN A 152 3.26 -7.24 15.49
CA ASN A 152 2.54 -8.40 14.96
C ASN A 152 3.45 -9.61 14.81
N LYS A 153 4.68 -9.40 14.33
CA LYS A 153 5.67 -10.47 14.18
C LYS A 153 6.05 -11.09 15.53
N ASN A 154 6.23 -10.26 16.56
CA ASN A 154 6.51 -10.76 17.91
C ASN A 154 5.35 -11.60 18.46
N LYS A 155 4.10 -11.19 18.21
CA LYS A 155 2.92 -11.97 18.60
C LYS A 155 2.85 -13.31 17.86
N GLN A 156 3.15 -13.32 16.57
CA GLN A 156 3.17 -14.57 15.78
C GLN A 156 4.24 -15.54 16.29
N ASN A 157 5.43 -15.04 16.61
CA ASN A 157 6.49 -15.87 17.20
C ASN A 157 6.07 -16.44 18.56
N HIS A 158 5.45 -15.63 19.43
CA HIS A 158 4.96 -16.09 20.74
C HIS A 158 3.91 -17.19 20.60
N ILE A 159 2.93 -17.01 19.71
CA ILE A 159 1.91 -18.03 19.44
C ILE A 159 2.57 -19.30 18.89
N GLN A 160 3.58 -19.17 18.02
CA GLN A 160 4.28 -20.32 17.46
C GLN A 160 5.10 -21.07 18.52
N GLU A 161 5.73 -20.36 19.45
CA GLU A 161 6.43 -20.93 20.60
C GLU A 161 5.46 -21.65 21.56
N GLU A 162 4.32 -21.04 21.88
CA GLU A 162 3.25 -21.67 22.69
C GLU A 162 2.74 -22.96 22.04
N VAL A 163 2.45 -22.94 20.73
CA VAL A 163 1.96 -24.14 20.01
C VAL A 163 3.01 -25.25 19.99
N ILE A 164 4.30 -24.93 19.84
CA ILE A 164 5.38 -25.92 19.89
C ILE A 164 5.49 -26.52 21.30
N GLU A 165 5.35 -25.71 22.34
CA GLU A 165 5.42 -26.18 23.72
C GLU A 165 4.24 -27.09 24.07
N ASP A 166 3.01 -26.73 23.66
CA ASP A 166 1.83 -27.58 23.83
C ASP A 166 2.00 -28.94 23.11
N GLN A 167 2.59 -28.95 21.91
CA GLN A 167 2.91 -30.19 21.19
C GLN A 167 3.95 -31.05 21.93
N ARG A 168 4.96 -30.43 22.54
CA ARG A 168 5.98 -31.14 23.35
C ARG A 168 5.38 -31.74 24.62
N ILE A 169 4.54 -30.99 25.33
CA ILE A 169 3.85 -31.46 26.54
C ILE A 169 2.96 -32.66 26.20
N ASN A 170 2.20 -32.58 25.11
CA ASN A 170 1.36 -33.69 24.66
C ASN A 170 2.17 -34.94 24.30
N PHE A 171 3.33 -34.79 23.65
CA PHE A 171 4.23 -35.90 23.33
C PHE A 171 4.88 -36.54 24.57
N GLN A 172 5.24 -35.73 25.58
CA GLN A 172 5.77 -36.24 26.84
C GLN A 172 4.70 -36.99 27.65
N GLN A 173 3.46 -36.48 27.69
CA GLN A 173 2.34 -37.15 28.38
C GLN A 173 1.95 -38.47 27.71
N SER A 174 2.01 -38.57 26.37
CA SER A 174 1.79 -39.86 25.70
C SER A 174 2.85 -40.90 26.05
N ASN A 175 4.09 -40.48 26.31
CA ASN A 175 5.16 -41.40 26.71
C ASN A 175 5.05 -41.82 28.19
N THR A 176 4.61 -40.96 29.10
CA THR A 176 4.43 -41.33 30.52
C THR A 176 3.25 -42.28 30.73
N LEU A 177 2.17 -42.16 29.95
CA LEU A 177 1.03 -43.09 29.99
C LEU A 177 1.37 -44.48 29.43
N ASN A 178 2.35 -44.59 28.53
CA ASN A 178 2.83 -45.89 28.04
C ASN A 178 3.80 -46.58 29.00
N ILE A 179 4.57 -45.83 29.80
CA ILE A 179 5.49 -46.40 30.81
C ILE A 179 4.72 -47.00 32.01
N GLN A 180 3.50 -46.53 32.28
CA GLN A 180 2.66 -47.08 33.35
C GLN A 180 1.86 -48.34 32.96
N LYS A 181 1.82 -48.72 31.68
CA LYS A 181 1.10 -49.93 31.22
C LYS A 181 1.94 -51.21 31.20
N ASP A 182 3.26 -51.12 31.25
CA ASP A 182 4.17 -52.29 31.27
C ASP A 182 4.90 -52.43 32.61
N GLY A 183 4.17 -52.23 33.71
CA GLY A 183 4.67 -52.48 35.08
C GLY A 183 4.77 -53.96 35.46
N ARG A 184 4.65 -54.91 34.51
CA ARG A 184 4.93 -56.33 34.80
C ARG A 184 6.39 -56.60 34.55
N SER A 185 7.13 -56.79 35.63
CA SER A 185 8.47 -57.35 35.56
C SER A 185 8.37 -58.80 35.10
N TYR A 186 9.37 -59.31 34.38
CA TYR A 186 9.44 -60.73 33.97
C TYR A 186 9.26 -61.69 35.17
N ARG A 187 9.54 -61.21 36.39
CA ARG A 187 9.31 -61.91 37.66
C ARG A 187 7.84 -62.18 37.97
N ASP A 188 6.91 -61.35 37.48
CA ASP A 188 5.47 -61.43 37.76
C ASP A 188 4.74 -62.42 36.83
N VAL A 189 5.34 -62.76 35.69
CA VAL A 189 4.76 -63.67 34.69
C VAL A 189 4.96 -65.16 35.06
N VAL A 190 5.91 -65.47 35.94
CA VAL A 190 6.30 -66.86 36.26
C VAL A 190 5.51 -67.46 37.43
N VAL A 191 4.89 -66.62 38.28
CA VAL A 191 4.19 -67.09 39.49
C VAL A 191 2.75 -67.56 39.19
N GLU A 192 2.18 -67.11 38.07
CA GLU A 192 0.77 -67.38 37.73
C GLU A 192 0.59 -68.67 36.90
N ALA A 193 1.68 -69.30 36.45
CA ALA A 193 1.65 -70.51 35.64
C ALA A 193 1.54 -71.82 36.45
N ASP A 194 1.77 -71.79 37.77
CA ASP A 194 1.81 -72.99 38.62
C ASP A 194 0.57 -73.20 39.50
N VAL A 195 -0.47 -72.37 39.36
CA VAL A 195 -1.73 -72.53 40.10
C VAL A 195 -2.88 -72.51 39.10
N HIS A 196 -3.22 -73.70 38.59
CA HIS A 196 -4.57 -74.17 38.21
C HIS A 196 -4.47 -75.26 37.12
N GLN A 197 -3.93 -76.41 37.49
CA GLN A 197 -4.54 -77.68 37.07
C GLN A 197 -5.34 -78.18 38.26
N ASN A 198 -6.67 -78.09 38.18
CA ASN A 198 -7.60 -79.08 38.72
C ASN A 198 -9.06 -78.73 38.32
N MET A 199 -9.57 -79.56 37.41
CA MET A 199 -10.92 -80.13 37.38
C MET A 199 -12.18 -79.23 37.54
N SER A 200 -12.83 -79.06 36.39
CA SER A 200 -14.23 -79.41 36.04
C SER A 200 -15.45 -78.66 36.62
N THR A 201 -16.44 -78.52 35.71
CA THR A 201 -17.92 -78.36 35.83
C THR A 201 -18.45 -76.97 36.19
N GLU A 202 -19.13 -76.27 35.25
CA GLU A 202 -20.61 -76.26 35.00
C GLU A 202 -21.31 -75.45 36.14
N GLU A 203 -22.12 -74.40 35.95
CA GLU A 203 -23.16 -74.02 34.98
C GLU A 203 -23.50 -72.51 35.20
N ASP A 204 -23.99 -71.85 34.14
CA ASP A 204 -25.06 -70.82 33.99
C ASP A 204 -25.14 -69.60 34.95
N GLU A 205 -25.45 -68.36 34.55
CA GLU A 205 -26.51 -67.84 33.67
C GLU A 205 -26.16 -66.39 33.22
N GLU A 206 -26.56 -66.06 31.97
CA GLU A 206 -27.23 -64.83 31.49
C GLU A 206 -26.59 -63.44 31.82
N ASP A 207 -26.28 -62.56 30.85
CA ASP A 207 -27.30 -61.92 30.02
C ASP A 207 -26.75 -61.32 28.69
N HIS A 208 -27.63 -61.41 27.70
CA HIS A 208 -27.74 -60.83 26.35
C HIS A 208 -27.09 -59.45 26.05
N VAL A 209 -26.87 -58.98 24.81
CA VAL A 209 -26.76 -59.48 23.42
C VAL A 209 -26.67 -58.23 22.53
N HIS A 210 -25.85 -58.30 21.48
CA HIS A 210 -25.94 -57.54 20.21
C HIS A 210 -25.82 -56.00 20.22
N GLN A 211 -25.47 -55.32 19.13
CA GLN A 211 -24.74 -55.59 17.88
C GLN A 211 -24.74 -54.25 17.13
N CYS A 212 -23.69 -54.02 16.32
CA CYS A 212 -23.64 -53.23 15.08
C CYS A 212 -23.77 -51.69 15.06
N LEU A 213 -22.87 -51.17 14.21
CA LEU A 213 -23.09 -50.21 13.11
C LEU A 213 -23.88 -48.93 13.42
N GLU A 214 -23.26 -47.79 13.18
CA GLU A 214 -23.46 -47.08 11.91
C GLU A 214 -22.56 -45.84 11.81
N SER A 215 -22.05 -45.64 10.61
CA SER A 215 -21.60 -44.38 10.10
C SER A 215 -22.75 -43.37 10.07
N GLN A 216 -22.53 -42.13 10.54
CA GLN A 216 -23.10 -40.96 9.89
C GLN A 216 -22.42 -39.65 10.32
N THR A 217 -22.17 -38.86 9.29
CA THR A 217 -21.88 -37.43 9.26
C THR A 217 -22.71 -36.61 10.24
N ASN A 218 -22.17 -35.49 10.76
CA ASN A 218 -22.87 -34.20 10.70
C ASN A 218 -21.99 -32.98 11.03
N ARG A 219 -22.17 -31.94 10.21
CA ARG A 219 -21.90 -30.53 10.52
C ARG A 219 -22.72 -30.11 11.75
N THR A 220 -22.22 -29.19 12.58
CA THR A 220 -22.73 -27.79 12.68
C THR A 220 -22.14 -27.02 13.88
N MET A 221 -21.90 -25.72 13.63
CA MET A 221 -22.18 -24.56 14.51
C MET A 221 -21.72 -24.56 15.98
N ILE A 222 -20.91 -23.54 16.34
CA ILE A 222 -20.99 -22.93 17.68
C ILE A 222 -21.18 -21.41 17.54
N LYS A 223 -22.25 -20.94 18.19
CA LYS A 223 -22.66 -19.54 18.36
C LYS A 223 -21.94 -18.89 19.57
N SER A 224 -21.74 -17.58 19.44
CA SER A 224 -21.93 -16.50 20.45
C SER A 224 -21.20 -16.52 21.80
N GLY A 225 -20.60 -15.37 22.14
CA GLY A 225 -20.34 -15.00 23.55
C GLY A 225 -19.65 -13.66 23.73
N LYS A 226 -20.42 -12.58 23.89
CA LYS A 226 -19.93 -11.25 24.34
C LYS A 226 -19.45 -11.32 25.79
N LYS A 227 -18.26 -10.80 26.10
CA LYS A 227 -17.92 -10.29 27.44
C LYS A 227 -17.24 -8.92 27.37
N LYS A 228 -17.89 -7.94 27.99
CA LYS A 228 -17.38 -6.60 28.29
C LYS A 228 -16.32 -6.68 29.39
N LYS A 229 -15.26 -5.86 29.32
CA LYS A 229 -14.55 -5.35 30.50
C LYS A 229 -14.18 -3.89 30.28
N ALA A 230 -14.50 -3.08 31.27
CA ALA A 230 -14.32 -1.63 31.35
C ALA A 230 -12.98 -1.27 32.04
N ILE A 231 -12.74 0.05 32.18
CA ILE A 231 -11.76 0.77 33.03
C ILE A 231 -10.54 1.27 32.20
N LYS A 232 -10.09 2.56 32.21
CA LYS A 232 -10.40 3.78 32.96
C LYS A 232 -10.03 5.02 32.09
N LYS A 233 -10.71 6.14 32.32
CA LYS A 233 -10.42 7.47 31.75
C LYS A 233 -9.16 8.09 32.36
N GLY A 234 -8.36 8.76 31.52
CA GLY A 234 -7.39 9.79 31.89
C GLY A 234 -7.40 10.91 30.84
N LYS A 235 -7.77 12.12 31.27
CA LYS A 235 -7.60 13.43 30.61
C LYS A 235 -6.08 13.70 30.41
N ASP A 236 -5.53 14.50 29.50
CA ASP A 236 -6.00 15.67 28.76
C ASP A 236 -5.03 16.02 27.59
N GLN A 237 -5.53 16.81 26.64
CA GLN A 237 -4.87 17.84 25.82
C GLN A 237 -3.68 17.52 24.88
N SER A 238 -3.92 17.66 23.56
CA SER A 238 -3.12 18.58 22.72
C SER A 238 -3.81 18.88 21.38
N HIS A 239 -4.62 19.94 21.36
CA HIS A 239 -4.94 20.71 20.15
C HIS A 239 -3.66 21.42 19.68
N GLN A 240 -2.93 20.86 18.70
CA GLN A 240 -1.99 21.57 17.80
C GLN A 240 -1.20 20.58 16.92
N ARG A 241 -1.85 19.74 16.11
CA ARG A 241 -1.14 18.89 15.12
C ARG A 241 -1.87 18.73 13.78
N GLN A 242 -2.72 19.68 13.43
CA GLN A 242 -3.40 19.70 12.11
C GLN A 242 -2.63 20.50 11.04
N ALA A 243 -1.51 21.14 11.39
CA ALA A 243 -0.73 21.98 10.47
C ALA A 243 0.45 21.28 9.77
N THR A 244 0.73 20.00 10.07
CA THR A 244 1.90 19.27 9.52
C THR A 244 1.55 18.21 8.47
N ILE A 245 0.28 17.86 8.30
CA ILE A 245 -0.15 16.84 7.32
C ILE A 245 -0.34 17.44 5.91
N ALA A 246 -0.66 18.74 5.83
CA ALA A 246 -0.82 19.44 4.55
C ALA A 246 0.51 19.68 3.81
N LYS A 247 1.64 19.79 4.54
CA LYS A 247 2.95 20.11 3.94
C LYS A 247 3.67 18.90 3.33
N ASP A 248 3.36 17.69 3.79
CA ASP A 248 4.01 16.47 3.29
C ASP A 248 3.32 15.90 2.04
N ILE A 249 2.08 16.29 1.76
CA ILE A 249 1.32 15.88 0.55
C ILE A 249 1.67 16.76 -0.65
N GLU A 250 1.97 18.05 -0.44
CA GLU A 250 2.45 18.95 -1.50
C GLU A 250 3.92 18.71 -1.90
N ALA A 251 4.73 18.12 -1.01
CA ALA A 251 6.12 17.78 -1.32
C ALA A 251 6.28 16.53 -2.22
N GLN A 252 5.20 15.75 -2.42
CA GLN A 252 5.19 14.55 -3.26
C GLN A 252 4.63 14.77 -4.67
N SER A 253 4.06 15.96 -4.95
CA SER A 253 3.48 16.31 -6.25
C SER A 253 4.41 17.15 -7.14
N LYS A 254 5.44 17.77 -6.57
CA LYS A 254 6.62 18.17 -7.33
C LYS A 254 7.52 16.96 -7.32
N GLU A 255 8.02 16.57 -8.50
CA GLU A 255 9.30 15.87 -8.63
C GLU A 255 9.38 14.59 -9.52
N ASN A 256 8.63 14.51 -10.63
CA ASN A 256 9.10 13.85 -11.86
C ASN A 256 9.04 14.83 -13.05
N ARG A 257 10.21 15.31 -13.45
CA ARG A 257 10.47 16.11 -14.66
C ARG A 257 11.77 15.54 -15.22
N SER A 258 11.64 14.67 -16.20
CA SER A 258 12.49 14.65 -17.37
C SER A 258 11.53 14.58 -18.57
N GLY A 259 11.57 15.62 -19.42
CA GLY A 259 10.65 15.82 -20.54
C GLY A 259 9.45 16.72 -20.20
N CYS A 260 9.61 18.04 -20.32
CA CYS A 260 8.55 19.02 -20.05
C CYS A 260 8.03 19.63 -21.36
N SER A 261 6.80 19.29 -21.73
CA SER A 261 5.97 20.07 -22.66
C SER A 261 4.91 20.79 -21.82
N ARG A 262 4.96 22.13 -21.81
CA ARG A 262 4.15 23.02 -20.96
C ARG A 262 2.70 23.17 -21.46
N THR A 263 1.74 23.18 -20.53
CA THR A 263 0.35 23.59 -20.74
C THR A 263 0.19 25.11 -20.77
N SER A 264 -1.01 25.56 -21.16
CA SER A 264 -1.28 26.68 -22.08
C SER A 264 -1.48 28.08 -21.50
N GLU A 265 -1.30 28.33 -20.20
CA GLU A 265 -1.42 29.72 -19.67
C GLU A 265 -0.08 30.44 -19.50
N SER A 266 1.04 29.74 -19.63
CA SER A 266 2.40 30.32 -19.66
C SER A 266 2.93 30.54 -21.09
N LYS A 267 2.13 30.26 -22.13
CA LYS A 267 2.60 30.27 -23.53
C LYS A 267 2.82 31.69 -24.07
N SER A 268 2.15 32.72 -23.56
CA SER A 268 2.36 34.10 -24.04
C SER A 268 3.78 34.61 -23.72
N PHE A 269 4.22 34.55 -22.46
CA PHE A 269 5.57 35.03 -22.08
C PHE A 269 6.70 34.21 -22.70
N PHE A 270 6.58 32.87 -22.77
CA PHE A 270 7.63 32.03 -23.33
C PHE A 270 7.83 32.28 -24.83
N ASN A 271 6.76 32.62 -25.54
CA ASN A 271 6.81 33.02 -26.95
C ASN A 271 7.46 34.40 -27.13
N ILE A 272 7.23 35.35 -26.20
CA ILE A 272 7.88 36.67 -26.20
C ILE A 272 9.40 36.52 -26.06
N PHE A 273 9.86 35.75 -25.06
CA PHE A 273 11.30 35.53 -24.87
C PHE A 273 11.97 34.85 -26.07
N LYS A 274 11.25 33.94 -26.74
CA LYS A 274 11.75 33.30 -27.98
C LYS A 274 11.91 34.32 -29.10
N LYS A 275 10.90 35.17 -29.34
CA LYS A 275 10.96 36.23 -30.36
C LYS A 275 12.01 37.29 -30.05
N VAL A 276 12.16 37.70 -28.79
CA VAL A 276 13.22 38.64 -28.36
C VAL A 276 14.60 38.03 -28.60
N LYS A 277 14.78 36.74 -28.31
CA LYS A 277 16.05 36.05 -28.58
C LYS A 277 16.37 35.98 -30.08
N GLU A 278 15.38 35.75 -30.93
CA GLU A 278 15.53 35.77 -32.39
C GLU A 278 15.92 37.18 -32.90
N ILE A 279 15.33 38.26 -32.34
CA ILE A 279 15.70 39.65 -32.68
C ILE A 279 17.13 39.99 -32.22
N VAL A 280 17.55 39.50 -31.05
CA VAL A 280 18.91 39.73 -30.55
C VAL A 280 19.95 39.00 -31.42
N GLN A 281 19.60 37.84 -31.96
CA GLN A 281 20.47 37.02 -32.81
C GLN A 281 20.51 37.45 -34.29
N SER A 282 19.69 38.41 -34.73
CA SER A 282 19.70 38.88 -36.12
C SER A 282 20.83 39.89 -36.39
N ASP A 283 21.27 40.03 -37.64
CA ASP A 283 22.38 40.92 -38.04
C ASP A 283 21.99 42.42 -38.14
N ASN A 284 21.02 42.86 -37.32
CA ASN A 284 20.53 44.24 -37.33
C ASN A 284 21.35 45.15 -36.39
N ASN A 285 21.44 46.44 -36.73
CA ASN A 285 22.00 47.46 -35.85
C ASN A 285 21.25 47.54 -34.51
N LEU A 286 21.97 47.90 -33.45
CA LEU A 286 21.48 47.88 -32.07
C LEU A 286 20.22 48.72 -31.86
N GLU A 287 20.13 49.89 -32.51
CA GLU A 287 18.93 50.74 -32.48
C GLU A 287 17.70 50.05 -33.08
N ASN A 288 17.87 49.30 -34.16
CA ASN A 288 16.78 48.57 -34.81
C ASN A 288 16.34 47.37 -33.96
N LYS A 289 17.27 46.70 -33.28
CA LYS A 289 16.95 45.63 -32.31
C LYS A 289 16.11 46.17 -31.15
N LEU A 290 16.49 47.32 -30.58
CA LEU A 290 15.73 47.94 -29.49
C LEU A 290 14.32 48.35 -29.91
N LYS A 291 14.16 48.95 -31.10
CA LYS A 291 12.84 49.31 -31.65
C LYS A 291 11.95 48.07 -31.86
N LEU A 292 12.50 46.98 -32.38
CA LEU A 292 11.77 45.73 -32.61
C LEU A 292 11.33 45.07 -31.29
N ILE A 293 12.22 45.05 -30.28
CA ILE A 293 11.89 44.53 -28.95
C ILE A 293 10.82 45.38 -28.28
N TRP A 294 10.94 46.72 -28.35
CA TRP A 294 9.96 47.64 -27.79
C TRP A 294 8.56 47.46 -28.40
N ASN A 295 8.47 47.42 -29.73
CA ASN A 295 7.20 47.20 -30.42
C ASN A 295 6.55 45.87 -30.05
N LEU A 296 7.36 44.82 -29.88
CA LEU A 296 6.88 43.50 -29.48
C LEU A 296 6.33 43.51 -28.03
N LEU A 297 7.00 44.20 -27.12
CA LEU A 297 6.53 44.36 -25.74
C LEU A 297 5.23 45.17 -25.68
N VAL A 298 5.13 46.26 -26.43
CA VAL A 298 3.91 47.10 -26.50
C VAL A 298 2.73 46.31 -27.06
N GLN A 299 2.94 45.53 -28.12
CA GLN A 299 1.88 44.74 -28.74
C GLN A 299 1.31 43.67 -27.79
N GLU A 300 2.18 42.94 -27.10
CA GLU A 300 1.77 41.88 -26.18
C GLU A 300 1.15 42.46 -24.89
N PHE A 301 1.64 43.63 -24.44
CA PHE A 301 1.00 44.38 -23.35
C PHE A 301 -0.40 44.89 -23.72
N TRP A 302 -0.59 45.35 -24.96
CA TRP A 302 -1.92 45.76 -25.44
C TRP A 302 -2.89 44.59 -25.53
N LEU A 303 -2.43 43.41 -25.97
CA LEU A 303 -3.22 42.18 -25.95
C LEU A 303 -3.55 41.71 -24.52
N PHE A 304 -2.62 41.89 -23.58
CA PHE A 304 -2.86 41.64 -22.16
C PHE A 304 -3.94 42.56 -21.61
N ILE A 305 -3.88 43.87 -21.88
CA ILE A 305 -4.93 44.83 -21.49
C ILE A 305 -6.26 44.47 -22.15
N LYS A 306 -6.27 44.10 -23.44
CA LYS A 306 -7.51 43.71 -24.14
C LYS A 306 -8.16 42.47 -23.52
N ASN A 307 -7.37 41.44 -23.19
CA ASN A 307 -7.86 40.25 -22.49
C ASN A 307 -8.28 40.55 -21.04
N PHE A 308 -7.60 41.48 -20.38
CA PHE A 308 -7.92 41.92 -19.03
C PHE A 308 -9.25 42.69 -18.98
N VAL A 309 -9.53 43.52 -19.99
CA VAL A 309 -10.79 44.27 -20.14
C VAL A 309 -11.94 43.36 -20.58
N GLN A 310 -11.68 42.37 -21.45
CA GLN A 310 -12.72 41.45 -21.95
C GLN A 310 -13.13 40.36 -20.93
N ASN A 311 -12.24 39.94 -20.03
CA ASN A 311 -12.50 38.89 -19.04
C ASN A 311 -12.69 39.42 -17.60
N GLY A 312 -12.83 40.73 -17.41
CA GLY A 312 -12.80 41.36 -16.09
C GLY A 312 -14.17 41.62 -15.45
N ASP A 313 -14.64 40.72 -14.58
CA ASP A 313 -15.66 41.02 -13.55
C ASP A 313 -15.19 42.10 -12.54
N ILE A 314 -13.89 42.43 -12.55
CA ILE A 314 -13.26 43.43 -11.67
C ILE A 314 -13.70 44.86 -12.03
N CYS A 315 -14.00 45.15 -13.31
CA CYS A 315 -14.52 46.47 -13.69
C CYS A 315 -15.86 46.76 -13.01
N LYS A 316 -16.73 45.74 -12.84
CA LYS A 316 -17.97 45.88 -12.07
C LYS A 316 -17.69 46.07 -10.58
N THR A 317 -16.69 45.39 -10.03
CA THR A 317 -16.31 45.51 -8.61
C THR A 317 -15.73 46.90 -8.29
N ILE A 318 -14.89 47.45 -9.17
CA ILE A 318 -14.32 48.80 -9.02
C ILE A 318 -15.40 49.87 -9.25
N PHE A 319 -16.31 49.69 -10.22
CA PHE A 319 -17.44 50.60 -10.42
C PHE A 319 -18.41 50.59 -9.23
N SER A 320 -18.64 49.41 -8.61
CA SER A 320 -19.46 49.28 -7.40
C SER A 320 -18.83 49.92 -6.16
N PHE A 321 -17.49 49.96 -6.11
CA PHE A 321 -16.75 50.61 -5.02
C PHE A 321 -16.71 52.14 -5.16
N LEU A 322 -16.76 52.67 -6.39
CA LEU A 322 -16.72 54.11 -6.66
C LEU A 322 -18.11 54.78 -6.65
N LEU A 323 -19.20 54.03 -6.84
CA LEU A 323 -20.58 54.55 -6.78
C LEU A 323 -21.21 54.48 -5.38
N ASN A 324 -20.62 53.74 -4.45
CA ASN A 324 -21.06 53.62 -3.04
C ASN A 324 -20.04 54.22 -2.05
N GLY A 325 -19.15 55.10 -2.51
CA GLY A 325 -18.18 55.83 -1.69
C GLY A 325 -18.59 57.28 -1.51
#